data_AF-A0A392P180-F1
#
_entry.id   AF-A0A392P180-F1
#
_cell.length_a   1.000
_cell.length_b   1.000
_cell.length_c   1.000
_cell.angle_alpha   90.00
_cell.angle_beta   90.00
_cell.angle_gamma   90.00
#
_symmetry.space_group_name_H-M   'P 1'
#
loop_
_entity.id
_entity.type
_entity.pdbx_description
1 polymer ?
#
loop_
_entity_poly.entity_id
_entity_poly.type
_entity_poly.pdbx_seq_one_letter_code
_entity_poly.pdbx_strand_id
1 'polypeptide(L)'
;LSCKVVLSIIVAGSEGPTQHQLLSFLGSKSIDNLNSLASKLVSAVLYDDAPLGGPRLSFVNGGWIEQSVSLHPSFKQIVTTDYKAALASVDFLTKV
;
A
#
# COMPACT_ATOMS: atom_id res chain seq x y z
N LEU A 1 3.90 -0.17 -11.73
CA LEU A 1 4.35 -0.28 -10.31
C LEU A 1 3.19 -0.05 -9.34
N SER A 2 2.40 1.02 -9.52
CA SER A 2 1.29 1.40 -8.64
C SER A 2 0.26 0.29 -8.39
N CYS A 3 -0.20 -0.43 -9.42
CA CYS A 3 -1.15 -1.54 -9.23
C CYS A 3 -0.56 -2.67 -8.37
N LYS A 4 0.73 -2.98 -8.52
CA LYS A 4 1.40 -4.00 -7.69
C LYS A 4 1.46 -3.56 -6.23
N VAL A 5 1.74 -2.28 -5.97
CA VAL A 5 1.75 -1.70 -4.61
C VAL A 5 0.38 -1.80 -3.96
N VAL A 6 -0.69 -1.41 -4.66
CA VAL A 6 -2.06 -1.50 -4.14
C VAL A 6 -2.46 -2.95 -3.88
N LEU A 7 -2.16 -3.86 -4.79
CA LEU A 7 -2.43 -5.29 -4.57
C LEU A 7 -1.66 -5.85 -3.38
N SER A 8 -0.40 -5.44 -3.16
CA SER A 8 0.36 -5.84 -1.98
C SER A 8 -0.25 -5.33 -0.67
N ILE A 9 -0.78 -4.10 -0.65
CA ILE A 9 -1.55 -3.58 0.49
C ILE A 9 -2.79 -4.43 0.74
N ILE A 10 -3.53 -4.81 -0.31
CA ILE A 10 -4.70 -5.69 -0.19
C ILE A 10 -4.30 -7.06 0.35
N VAL A 11 -3.18 -7.63 -0.11
CA VAL A 11 -2.65 -8.90 0.40
C VAL A 11 -2.40 -8.81 1.90
N ALA A 12 -1.73 -7.74 2.37
CA ALA A 12 -1.39 -7.52 3.77
C ALA A 12 -2.62 -7.38 4.69
N GLY A 13 -3.77 -6.98 4.15
CA GLY A 13 -5.04 -6.90 4.88
C GLY A 13 -5.98 -8.09 4.68
N SER A 14 -5.57 -9.09 3.89
CA SER A 14 -6.37 -10.28 3.57
C SER A 14 -5.84 -11.51 4.30
N GLU A 15 -6.67 -12.54 4.44
CA GLU A 15 -6.29 -13.85 4.98
C GLU A 15 -6.91 -14.99 4.16
N GLY A 16 -6.48 -16.23 4.40
CA GLY A 16 -7.09 -17.41 3.79
C GLY A 16 -6.97 -17.46 2.26
N PRO A 17 -7.97 -18.00 1.54
CA PRO A 17 -7.89 -18.20 0.09
C PRO A 17 -7.61 -16.92 -0.72
N THR A 18 -8.19 -15.79 -0.32
CA THR A 18 -7.98 -14.49 -0.97
C THR A 18 -6.50 -14.08 -0.94
N GLN A 19 -5.86 -14.23 0.22
CA GLN A 19 -4.43 -13.93 0.37
C GLN A 19 -3.58 -14.83 -0.53
N HIS A 20 -3.87 -16.13 -0.60
CA HIS A 20 -3.13 -17.07 -1.42
C HIS A 20 -3.27 -16.79 -2.93
N GLN A 21 -4.48 -16.45 -3.38
CA GLN A 21 -4.73 -16.08 -4.78
C GLN A 21 -3.94 -14.83 -5.18
N LEU A 22 -3.94 -13.81 -4.33
CA LEU A 22 -3.22 -12.57 -4.61
C LEU A 22 -1.70 -12.75 -4.54
N LEU A 23 -1.18 -13.53 -3.58
CA LEU A 23 0.24 -13.88 -3.51
C LEU A 23 0.69 -14.62 -4.78
N SER A 24 -0.08 -15.61 -5.23
CA SER A 24 0.16 -16.34 -6.48
C SER A 24 0.15 -15.41 -7.69
N PHE A 25 -0.87 -14.54 -7.81
CA PHE A 25 -0.97 -13.56 -8.89
C PHE A 25 0.23 -12.60 -8.93
N LEU A 26 0.72 -12.16 -7.76
CA LEU A 26 1.88 -11.29 -7.63
C LEU A 26 3.21 -12.03 -7.77
N GLY A 27 3.20 -13.36 -7.84
CA GLY A 27 4.41 -14.18 -7.90
C GLY A 27 5.24 -14.13 -6.62
N SER A 28 4.62 -13.87 -5.45
CA SER A 28 5.31 -13.79 -4.16
C SER A 28 4.99 -14.98 -3.27
N LYS A 29 5.97 -15.39 -2.46
CA LYS A 29 5.84 -16.48 -1.48
C LYS A 29 5.33 -16.01 -0.11
N SER A 30 5.42 -14.71 0.19
CA SER A 30 5.00 -14.16 1.49
C SER A 30 4.66 -12.68 1.42
N ILE A 31 3.92 -12.21 2.43
CA ILE A 31 3.60 -10.80 2.64
C ILE A 31 4.86 -10.00 2.97
N ASP A 32 5.76 -10.55 3.81
CA ASP A 32 7.02 -9.89 4.18
C ASP A 32 7.89 -9.55 2.96
N ASN A 33 7.92 -10.44 1.96
CA ASN A 33 8.61 -10.19 0.71
C ASN A 33 7.98 -9.02 -0.07
N LEU A 34 6.65 -8.91 -0.08
CA LEU A 34 5.93 -7.81 -0.72
C LEU A 34 6.14 -6.48 0.02
N ASN A 35 6.05 -6.49 1.36
CA ASN A 35 6.28 -5.32 2.19
C ASN A 35 7.72 -4.80 2.06
N SER A 36 8.72 -5.70 2.10
CA SER A 36 10.12 -5.35 1.91
C SER A 36 10.40 -4.75 0.52
N LEU A 37 9.81 -5.35 -0.53
CA LEU A 37 9.92 -4.83 -1.89
C LEU A 37 9.29 -3.45 -2.01
N ALA A 38 8.10 -3.24 -1.44
CA ALA A 38 7.42 -1.95 -1.44
C ALA A 38 8.25 -0.87 -0.73
N SER A 39 8.78 -1.17 0.46
CA SER A 39 9.65 -0.25 1.21
C SER A 39 10.89 0.15 0.42
N LYS A 40 11.54 -0.80 -0.27
CA LYS A 40 12.69 -0.52 -1.17
C LYS A 40 12.30 0.32 -2.38
N LEU A 41 11.17 0.03 -3.02
CA LEU A 41 10.69 0.80 -4.17
C LEU A 41 10.40 2.26 -3.79
N VAL A 42 9.71 2.46 -2.67
CA VAL A 42 9.37 3.80 -2.18
C VAL A 42 10.61 4.59 -1.74
N SER A 43 11.61 3.93 -1.15
CA SER A 43 12.83 4.59 -0.67
C SER A 43 13.86 4.85 -1.76
N ALA A 44 14.05 3.93 -2.72
CA ALA A 44 15.16 3.97 -3.65
C ALA A 44 14.78 4.26 -5.11
N VAL A 45 13.58 3.88 -5.55
CA VAL A 45 13.18 3.97 -6.97
C VAL A 45 12.29 5.18 -7.24
N LEU A 46 11.49 5.57 -6.25
CA LEU A 46 10.53 6.66 -6.33
C LEU A 46 11.03 7.94 -5.64
N TYR A 47 12.33 7.99 -5.34
CA TYR A 47 13.00 9.16 -4.82
C TYR A 47 13.00 10.28 -5.89
N ASP A 48 12.63 11.49 -5.48
CA ASP A 48 12.67 12.66 -6.36
C ASP A 48 14.12 13.14 -6.50
N ASP A 49 14.75 12.75 -7.61
CA ASP A 49 16.15 13.06 -7.89
C ASP A 49 16.32 14.37 -8.68
N ALA A 50 15.23 15.12 -8.88
CA ALA A 50 15.26 16.43 -9.54
C ALA A 50 16.28 17.42 -8.95
N PRO A 51 16.49 17.51 -7.62
CA PRO A 51 17.51 18.38 -7.04
C PRO A 51 18.95 18.01 -7.44
N LEU A 52 19.20 16.77 -7.84
CA LEU A 52 20.50 16.29 -8.32
C LEU A 52 20.62 16.30 -9.85
N GLY A 53 19.64 16.88 -10.55
CA GLY A 53 19.58 16.92 -12.02
C GLY A 53 18.97 15.66 -12.64
N GLY A 54 18.42 14.76 -11.83
CA GLY A 54 17.68 13.57 -12.26
C GLY A 54 16.21 13.85 -12.61
N PRO A 55 15.43 12.81 -12.92
CA PRO A 55 14.02 12.95 -13.23
C PRO A 55 13.21 13.32 -11.99
N ARG A 56 12.22 14.21 -12.17
CA ARG A 56 11.26 14.53 -11.12
C ARG A 56 10.25 13.41 -10.96
N LEU A 57 10.17 12.81 -9.77
CA LEU A 57 9.25 11.73 -9.47
C LEU A 57 8.35 12.10 -8.29
N SER A 58 7.07 11.76 -8.40
CA SER A 58 6.11 11.87 -7.31
C SER A 58 5.23 10.62 -7.29
N PHE A 59 5.09 10.04 -6.11
CA PHE A 59 4.32 8.82 -5.92
C PHE A 59 3.41 8.98 -4.72
N VAL A 60 2.10 8.93 -4.96
CA VAL A 60 1.08 9.09 -3.94
C VAL A 60 0.18 7.88 -3.99
N ASN A 61 0.07 7.16 -2.88
CA ASN A 61 -0.94 6.12 -2.71
C ASN A 61 -1.75 6.42 -1.46
N GLY A 62 -3.01 6.04 -1.50
CA GLY A 62 -3.84 6.08 -0.32
C GLY A 62 -5.11 5.28 -0.51
N GLY A 63 -5.75 5.02 0.62
CA GLY A 63 -7.07 4.40 0.68
C GLY A 63 -8.02 5.28 1.49
N TRP A 64 -9.28 5.26 1.09
CA TRP A 64 -10.37 5.84 1.86
C TRP A 64 -11.23 4.71 2.38
N ILE A 65 -11.59 4.79 3.65
CA ILE A 65 -12.34 3.75 4.35
C ILE A 65 -13.55 4.42 4.98
N GLU A 66 -14.68 3.72 4.89
CA GLU A 66 -15.91 4.16 5.51
C GLU A 66 -15.71 4.37 7.01
N GLN A 67 -16.13 5.53 7.52
CA GLN A 67 -15.84 5.96 8.88
C GLN A 67 -16.43 5.07 9.97
N SER A 68 -17.51 4.35 9.65
CA SER A 68 -18.11 3.37 10.56
C SER A 68 -17.29 2.06 10.67
N VAL A 69 -16.32 1.83 9.78
CA VAL A 69 -15.48 0.64 9.78
C VAL A 69 -14.18 0.91 10.56
N SER A 70 -13.96 0.11 11.61
CA SER A 70 -12.69 0.14 12.34
C SER A 70 -11.66 -0.80 11.72
N LEU A 71 -10.51 -0.26 11.34
CA LEU A 71 -9.37 -1.05 10.85
C LEU A 71 -8.48 -1.51 12.00
N HIS A 72 -7.93 -2.72 11.85
CA HIS A 72 -6.96 -3.26 12.79
C HIS A 72 -5.70 -2.38 12.88
N PRO A 73 -5.17 -2.06 14.08
CA PRO A 73 -4.02 -1.17 14.22
C PRO A 73 -2.77 -1.64 13.47
N SER A 74 -2.49 -2.94 13.45
CA SER A 74 -1.31 -3.47 12.74
C SER A 74 -1.39 -3.22 11.23
N PHE A 75 -2.59 -3.30 10.65
CA PHE A 75 -2.79 -3.00 9.22
C PHE A 75 -2.51 -1.53 8.93
N LYS A 76 -3.04 -0.61 9.76
CA LYS A 76 -2.75 0.83 9.64
C LYS A 76 -1.25 1.10 9.70
N GLN A 77 -0.54 0.43 10.60
CA GLN A 77 0.90 0.56 10.75
C GLN A 77 1.62 0.13 9.46
N ILE A 78 1.36 -1.08 8.95
CA ILE A 78 1.99 -1.58 7.72
C ILE A 78 1.78 -0.61 6.54
N VAL A 79 0.56 -0.13 6.33
CA VAL A 79 0.22 0.77 5.21
C VAL A 79 0.96 2.10 5.31
N THR A 80 1.09 2.65 6.51
CA THR A 80 1.76 3.93 6.73
C THR A 80 3.29 3.82 6.73
N THR A 81 3.86 2.72 7.21
CA THR A 81 5.32 2.54 7.30
C THR A 81 5.91 1.99 6.01
N ASP A 82 5.44 0.83 5.57
CA ASP A 82 6.11 0.03 4.54
C ASP A 82 5.74 0.52 3.14
N TYR A 83 4.50 1.00 3.01
CA TYR A 83 3.95 1.50 1.76
C TYR A 83 3.93 3.03 1.64
N LYS A 84 4.18 3.74 2.76
CA LYS A 84 4.05 5.20 2.89
C LYS A 84 2.74 5.73 2.28
N ALA A 85 1.67 4.97 2.41
CA ALA A 85 0.37 5.29 1.85
C ALA A 85 -0.51 5.97 2.91
N ALA A 86 -1.33 6.92 2.47
CA ALA A 86 -2.28 7.61 3.34
C ALA A 86 -3.54 6.74 3.55
N LEU A 87 -4.09 6.76 4.76
CA LEU A 87 -5.40 6.19 5.05
C LEU A 87 -6.30 7.29 5.62
N ALA A 88 -7.46 7.47 5.01
CA ALA A 88 -8.44 8.46 5.43
C ALA A 88 -9.77 7.78 5.78
N SER A 89 -10.36 8.22 6.89
CA SER A 89 -11.70 7.87 7.32
C SER A 89 -12.69 8.83 6.66
N VAL A 90 -13.64 8.32 5.88
CA VAL A 90 -14.59 9.11 5.10
C VAL A 90 -16.01 8.64 5.36
N ASP A 91 -16.94 9.59 5.44
CA ASP A 91 -18.37 9.32 5.44
C ASP A 91 -18.86 9.12 4.01
N PHE A 92 -18.97 7.86 3.58
CA PHE A 92 -19.57 7.47 2.30
C PHE A 92 -21.06 7.19 2.40
N LEU A 93 -21.60 6.96 3.60
CA LEU A 93 -22.99 6.51 3.77
C LEU A 93 -23.98 7.67 3.90
N THR A 94 -23.60 8.75 4.57
CA THR A 94 -24.55 9.81 4.94
C THR A 94 -24.24 11.17 4.33
N LYS A 95 -23.09 11.28 3.67
CA LYS A 95 -22.66 12.52 3.02
C LYS A 95 -23.28 12.64 1.61
N VAL A 96 -24.10 13.68 1.41
CA VAL A 96 -24.64 14.13 0.11
C VAL A 96 -23.76 15.23 -0.45
#